data_AF-A0A4D6GZ32-F1
#
_entry.id   AF-A0A4D6GZ32-F1
#
_cell.length_a   1.000
_cell.length_b   1.000
_cell.length_c   1.000
_cell.angle_alpha   90.00
_cell.angle_beta   90.00
_cell.angle_gamma   90.00
#
_symmetry.space_group_name_H-M   'P 1'
#
loop_
_entity.id
_entity.type
_entity.pdbx_description
1 polymer ?
#
loop_
_entity_poly.entity_id
_entity_poly.type
_entity_poly.pdbx_seq_one_letter_code
_entity_poly.pdbx_strand_id
1 'polypeptide(L)'
;MEWAPFLLAMVVVAVLQIAVWRRIQRGDIGVTEVAPQPPDRDANQRADDDPTPTAATCPACGTENDSGYDFCRRCVRSLQP
;
A
#
# COMPACT_ATOMS: atom_id res chain seq x y z
N MET A 1 41.71 -22.81 10.03
CA MET A 1 41.27 -21.41 9.79
C MET A 1 40.47 -21.30 8.47
N GLU A 2 39.96 -22.41 7.92
CA GLU A 2 39.23 -22.40 6.64
C GLU A 2 37.80 -21.85 6.72
N TRP A 3 37.22 -21.73 7.91
CA TRP A 3 35.84 -21.26 8.11
C TRP A 3 35.68 -19.74 8.12
N ALA A 4 36.79 -19.02 8.31
CA ALA A 4 36.83 -17.56 8.33
C ALA A 4 36.20 -16.90 7.08
N PRO A 5 36.52 -17.32 5.83
CA PRO A 5 35.89 -16.76 4.64
C PRO A 5 34.38 -17.05 4.58
N PHE A 6 33.92 -18.22 5.05
CA PHE A 6 32.49 -18.56 5.06
C PHE A 6 31.70 -17.70 6.05
N LEU A 7 32.22 -17.49 7.25
CA LEU A 7 31.60 -16.60 8.24
C LEU A 7 31.58 -15.15 7.75
N LEU A 8 32.68 -14.69 7.13
CA LEU A 8 32.74 -13.35 6.53
C LEU A 8 31.72 -13.18 5.41
N ALA A 9 31.61 -14.15 4.50
CA ALA A 9 30.62 -14.12 3.43
C ALA A 9 29.19 -14.11 3.99
N MET A 10 28.90 -14.92 5.01
CA MET A 10 27.59 -14.95 5.67
C MET A 10 27.23 -13.59 6.29
N VAL A 11 28.17 -12.95 6.98
CA VAL A 11 27.97 -11.62 7.57
C VAL A 11 27.75 -10.56 6.50
N VAL A 12 28.54 -10.57 5.42
CA VAL A 12 28.38 -9.63 4.30
C VAL A 12 27.00 -9.79 3.66
N VAL A 13 26.57 -11.02 3.38
CA VAL A 13 25.25 -11.29 2.81
C VAL A 13 24.15 -10.83 3.76
N ALA A 14 24.25 -11.11 5.06
CA ALA A 14 23.28 -10.66 6.05
C ALA A 14 23.17 -9.13 6.12
N VAL A 15 24.31 -8.41 6.09
CA VAL A 15 24.34 -6.95 6.06
C VAL A 15 23.70 -6.40 4.79
N LEU A 16 23.98 -7.00 3.62
CA LEU A 16 23.36 -6.61 2.35
C LEU A 16 21.84 -6.81 2.38
N GLN A 17 21.37 -7.95 2.89
CA GLN A 17 19.93 -8.22 3.05
C GLN A 17 19.27 -7.19 3.98
N ILE A 18 19.88 -6.88 5.12
CA ILE A 18 19.38 -5.86 6.06
C ILE A 18 19.36 -4.47 5.42
N ALA A 19 20.40 -4.11 4.65
CA ALA A 19 20.48 -2.83 3.97
C ALA A 19 19.39 -2.68 2.90
N VAL A 20 19.16 -3.73 2.10
CA VAL A 20 18.08 -3.77 1.10
C VAL A 20 16.71 -3.68 1.78
N TRP A 21 16.48 -4.48 2.82
CA TRP A 21 15.23 -4.45 3.59
C TRP A 21 14.97 -3.06 4.19
N ARG A 22 15.98 -2.45 4.82
CA ARG A 22 15.89 -1.08 5.35
C ARG A 22 15.61 -0.06 4.26
N ARG A 23 16.23 -0.20 3.08
CA ARG A 23 16.00 0.71 1.94
C ARG A 23 14.56 0.64 1.45
N ILE A 24 14.00 -0.55 1.33
CA ILE A 24 12.60 -0.75 0.91
C ILE A 24 11.65 -0.15 1.95
N GLN A 25 11.91 -0.38 3.25
CA GLN A 25 11.07 0.18 4.32
C GLN A 25 11.15 1.71 4.46
N ARG A 26 12.26 2.33 4.04
CA ARG A 26 12.39 3.80 4.07
C ARG A 26 11.47 4.51 3.08
N GLY A 27 10.80 3.79 2.18
CA GLY A 27 9.86 4.41 1.24
C GLY A 27 10.54 5.21 0.11
N ASP A 28 11.86 5.10 -0.05
CA ASP A 28 12.63 5.79 -1.11
C ASP A 28 12.39 5.22 -2.53
N ILE A 29 11.56 4.19 -2.65
CA ILE A 29 10.99 3.73 -3.93
C ILE A 29 9.87 4.69 -4.31
N GLY A 30 10.31 5.85 -4.82
CA GLY A 30 9.50 7.04 -5.02
C GLY A 30 8.16 6.81 -5.71
N VAL A 31 7.09 6.93 -4.92
CA VAL A 31 5.99 7.78 -5.35
C VAL A 31 6.46 9.20 -5.05
N THR A 32 6.57 10.05 -6.07
CA THR A 32 6.72 11.49 -5.86
C THR A 32 5.47 11.93 -5.10
N GLU A 33 5.57 11.96 -3.78
CA GLU A 33 4.54 12.54 -2.93
C GLU A 33 4.53 14.02 -3.25
N VAL A 34 3.54 14.43 -4.04
CA VAL A 34 3.24 15.84 -4.30
C VAL A 34 3.00 16.46 -2.91
N ALA A 35 3.97 17.24 -2.44
CA ALA A 35 3.89 17.92 -1.17
C ALA A 35 2.55 18.68 -1.09
N PRO A 36 1.83 18.67 0.06
CA PRO A 36 0.57 19.38 0.20
C PRO A 36 0.77 20.86 -0.10
N GLN A 37 0.23 21.32 -1.23
CA GLN A 37 0.14 22.74 -1.51
C GLN A 37 -0.85 23.33 -0.48
N PRO A 38 -0.50 24.42 0.23
CA PRO A 38 -1.40 25.02 1.21
C PRO A 38 -2.74 25.28 0.54
N PRO A 39 -3.87 24.96 1.20
CA PRO A 39 -5.17 25.04 0.59
C PRO A 39 -5.47 26.50 0.27
N ASP A 40 -5.47 26.82 -1.02
CA ASP A 40 -6.16 28.00 -1.53
C ASP A 40 -7.61 27.89 -1.06
N ARG A 41 -7.99 28.89 -0.27
CA ARG A 41 -9.27 28.99 0.40
C ARG A 41 -10.37 29.28 -0.61
N ASP A 42 -10.82 28.25 -1.32
CA ASP A 42 -12.15 28.25 -1.90
C ASP A 42 -13.07 27.41 -1.01
N ALA A 43 -13.58 28.11 0.00
CA ALA A 43 -14.49 27.66 1.04
C ALA A 43 -15.90 27.34 0.48
N ASN A 44 -16.04 26.51 -0.56
CA ASN A 44 -17.36 26.14 -1.04
C ASN A 44 -17.47 24.84 -1.88
N GLN A 45 -16.89 23.73 -1.42
CA GLN A 45 -17.22 22.43 -2.02
C GLN A 45 -17.25 21.31 -0.97
N ARG A 46 -18.43 21.18 -0.32
CA ARG A 46 -19.09 19.91 0.07
C ARG A 46 -18.22 18.94 0.91
N ALA A 47 -18.32 18.79 2.23
CA ALA A 47 -19.53 18.77 3.04
C ALA A 47 -20.72 18.17 2.29
N ASP A 48 -20.61 16.93 1.80
CA ASP A 48 -21.71 15.97 1.59
C ASP A 48 -21.16 14.70 0.91
N ASP A 49 -21.53 13.54 1.46
CA ASP A 49 -21.32 12.16 0.99
C ASP A 49 -19.89 11.57 1.02
N ASP A 50 -19.44 11.19 2.23
CA ASP A 50 -18.65 9.97 2.40
C ASP A 50 -19.64 8.82 2.69
N PRO A 51 -20.09 8.02 1.70
CA PRO A 51 -20.77 6.78 2.01
C PRO A 51 -19.70 5.87 2.59
N THR A 52 -19.57 5.88 3.91
CA THR A 52 -18.80 4.89 4.66
C THR A 52 -19.11 3.55 4.03
N PRO A 53 -18.15 2.86 3.38
CA PRO A 53 -18.47 1.67 2.60
C PRO A 53 -18.81 0.55 3.57
N THR A 54 -20.07 0.49 3.96
CA THR A 54 -20.70 -0.67 4.58
C THR A 54 -20.44 -1.85 3.65
N ALA A 55 -20.00 -2.98 4.20
CA ALA A 55 -19.65 -4.21 3.48
C ALA A 55 -20.43 -4.35 2.15
N ALA A 56 -19.71 -4.27 1.03
CA ALA A 56 -20.31 -4.17 -0.29
C ALA A 56 -20.49 -5.57 -0.88
N THR A 57 -21.75 -5.93 -1.15
CA THR A 57 -22.05 -7.13 -1.93
C THR A 57 -21.78 -6.84 -3.41
N CYS A 58 -20.91 -7.63 -4.02
CA CYS A 58 -20.55 -7.43 -5.42
C CYS A 58 -21.77 -7.57 -6.34
N PRO A 59 -22.11 -6.56 -7.17
CA PRO A 59 -23.29 -6.61 -8.03
C PRO A 59 -23.18 -7.65 -9.15
N ALA A 60 -21.98 -8.11 -9.49
CA ALA A 60 -21.78 -9.05 -10.59
C ALA A 60 -21.75 -10.52 -10.18
N CYS A 61 -21.36 -10.82 -8.94
CA CYS A 61 -21.26 -12.22 -8.49
C CYS A 61 -21.87 -12.49 -7.11
N GLY A 62 -22.35 -11.47 -6.40
CA GLY A 62 -23.02 -11.62 -5.10
C GLY A 62 -22.09 -11.97 -3.93
N THR A 63 -20.78 -11.77 -4.06
CA THR A 63 -19.85 -11.98 -2.93
C THR A 63 -19.91 -10.78 -1.99
N GLU A 64 -20.03 -11.02 -0.69
CA GLU A 64 -19.77 -9.99 0.33
C GLU A 64 -18.28 -9.64 0.38
N ASN A 65 -17.98 -8.35 0.36
CA ASN A 65 -16.63 -7.82 0.53
C ASN A 65 -16.64 -6.90 1.74
N ASP A 66 -15.58 -6.98 2.55
CA ASP A 66 -15.40 -6.11 3.70
C ASP A 66 -15.24 -4.63 3.25
N SER A 67 -15.36 -3.71 4.19
CA SER A 67 -15.14 -2.28 3.93
C SER A 67 -13.70 -2.03 3.44
N GLY A 68 -13.55 -1.16 2.43
CA GLY A 68 -12.23 -0.74 1.92
C GLY A 68 -11.69 -1.54 0.73
N TYR A 69 -12.46 -2.47 0.16
CA TYR A 69 -12.14 -3.09 -1.13
C TYR A 69 -12.70 -2.27 -2.29
N ASP A 70 -11.86 -1.90 -3.26
CA ASP A 70 -12.29 -1.29 -4.53
C ASP A 70 -12.80 -2.34 -5.55
N PHE A 71 -12.30 -3.57 -5.43
CA PHE A 71 -12.58 -4.69 -6.32
C PHE A 71 -13.07 -5.92 -5.57
N CYS A 72 -13.94 -6.70 -6.21
CA CYS A 72 -14.49 -7.91 -5.61
C CYS A 72 -13.40 -8.99 -5.42
N ARG A 73 -13.31 -9.54 -4.21
CA ARG A 73 -12.36 -10.59 -3.84
C ARG A 73 -12.54 -11.93 -4.57
N ARG A 74 -13.71 -12.16 -5.20
CA ARG A 74 -14.01 -13.40 -5.95
C ARG A 74 -13.87 -13.24 -7.45
N CYS A 75 -14.45 -12.18 -8.04
CA CYS A 75 -14.51 -12.01 -9.50
C CYS A 75 -13.72 -10.83 -10.04
N VAL A 76 -13.07 -10.03 -9.17
CA VAL A 76 -12.17 -8.91 -9.54
C VAL A 76 -12.88 -7.76 -10.28
N ARG A 77 -14.21 -7.76 -10.36
CA ARG A 77 -14.97 -6.62 -10.90
C ARG A 77 -15.03 -5.48 -9.88
N SER A 78 -15.12 -4.23 -10.37
CA SER A 78 -15.29 -3.05 -9.52
C SER A 78 -16.51 -3.18 -8.61
N LEU A 79 -16.37 -2.72 -7.36
CA LEU A 79 -17.47 -2.64 -6.40
C LEU A 79 -18.21 -1.31 -6.46
N GLN A 80 -17.67 -0.34 -7.20
CA GLN A 80 -18.39 0.88 -7.57
C GLN A 80 -19.57 0.54 -8.50
N PRO A 81 -20.74 1.20 -8.32
CA PRO A 81 -21.92 1.02 -9.15
C PRO A 81 -21.70 1.43 -10.62
#